data_AF-A0A381X308-F1
#
_entry.id   AF-A0A381X308-F1
#
_cell.length_a   1.000
_cell.length_b   1.000
_cell.length_c   1.000
_cell.angle_alpha   90.00
_cell.angle_beta   90.00
_cell.angle_gamma   90.00
#
_symmetry.space_group_name_H-M   'P 1'
#
loop_
_entity.id
_entity.type
_entity.pdbx_description
1 polymer ?
#
loop_
_entity_poly.entity_id
_entity_poly.type
_entity_poly.pdbx_seq_one_letter_code
_entity_poly.pdbx_strand_id
1 'polypeptide(L)'
;ARAYLHGWRVLGHRRWLQVATAAIDYVLRDLRHPDGGFFSAEDADSEGAEGTFYLWSLDEVRSVCGEDADEAVEWYGVTGAGNFEGTNILHRPVRGDLERPDAVERARVALFARREARVRPGLDDKVLTEWNGLMLATLAEAALAVGREDWLEAATANADFLCRTLRRPDGRWLRSWQADAGAHTLGYAADHAAMVDGLTRLGEASGEARWTELAVSTADVLLDRFLDRENGGFHGTGDDAEALVRRPKDLLDNAQPSANSLAAVALLRLGALVGDTRYVEVAAGVLQLLGDSVTGHPTAFGHLLGAVDLHHTGITEVVVTGDRPDLVAAVAGTWRPNTVLAWGEPFGGPLWEGRDGDRAWVCREFACRAPVDSPDDLRAELA
;
A
#
# COMPACT_ATOMS: atom_id res chain seq x y z
N ALA A 1 6.47 4.57 -1.92
CA ALA A 1 7.03 3.22 -2.09
C ALA A 1 6.32 2.41 -3.19
N ARG A 2 5.01 2.16 -3.09
CA ARG A 2 4.23 1.27 -3.99
C ARG A 2 4.44 1.46 -5.50
N ALA A 3 4.37 2.69 -6.00
CA ALA A 3 4.60 2.96 -7.43
C ALA A 3 6.02 2.56 -7.91
N TYR A 4 7.05 2.77 -7.08
CA TYR A 4 8.41 2.33 -7.37
C TYR A 4 8.57 0.80 -7.29
N LEU A 5 7.87 0.14 -6.36
CA LEU A 5 7.81 -1.32 -6.30
C LEU A 5 7.23 -1.91 -7.60
N HIS A 6 6.11 -1.37 -8.10
CA HIS A 6 5.53 -1.80 -9.37
C HIS A 6 6.47 -1.52 -10.54
N GLY A 7 7.07 -0.33 -10.59
CA GLY A 7 8.07 0.02 -11.60
C GLY A 7 9.28 -0.93 -11.61
N TRP A 8 9.76 -1.37 -10.43
CA TRP A 8 10.80 -2.39 -10.33
C TRP A 8 10.34 -3.73 -10.88
N ARG A 9 9.15 -4.22 -10.49
CA ARG A 9 8.64 -5.52 -10.92
C ARG A 9 8.34 -5.58 -12.43
N VAL A 10 7.99 -4.45 -13.05
CA VAL A 10 7.74 -4.37 -14.50
C VAL A 10 9.03 -4.21 -15.29
N LEU A 11 9.93 -3.33 -14.84
CA LEU A 11 11.11 -2.92 -15.64
C LEU A 11 12.41 -3.62 -15.23
N GLY A 12 12.44 -4.28 -14.07
CA GLY A 12 13.63 -4.97 -13.53
C GLY A 12 14.75 -4.04 -13.03
N HIS A 13 14.56 -2.71 -13.04
CA HIS A 13 15.61 -1.78 -12.66
C HIS A 13 15.77 -1.68 -11.12
N ARG A 14 16.93 -2.09 -10.60
CA ARG A 14 17.29 -2.06 -9.17
C ARG A 14 17.08 -0.70 -8.50
N ARG A 15 17.32 0.39 -9.23
CA ARG A 15 17.10 1.77 -8.77
C ARG A 15 15.70 2.01 -8.19
N TRP A 16 14.67 1.36 -8.74
CA TRP A 16 13.29 1.52 -8.27
C TRP A 16 13.05 0.75 -6.97
N LEU A 17 13.60 -0.45 -6.84
CA LEU A 17 13.56 -1.22 -5.60
C LEU A 17 14.27 -0.45 -4.48
N GLN A 18 15.43 0.15 -4.76
CA GLN A 18 16.17 0.95 -3.78
C GLN A 18 15.31 2.10 -3.22
N VAL A 19 14.56 2.81 -4.06
CA VAL A 19 13.67 3.90 -3.62
C VAL A 19 12.48 3.36 -2.82
N ALA A 20 11.89 2.23 -3.24
CA ALA A 20 10.80 1.59 -2.51
C ALA A 20 11.25 1.15 -1.11
N THR A 21 12.39 0.46 -1.02
CA THR A 21 13.03 0.02 0.23
C THR A 21 13.31 1.21 1.14
N ALA A 22 13.98 2.26 0.65
CA ALA A 22 14.32 3.42 1.48
C ALA A 22 13.07 4.14 2.03
N ALA A 23 11.98 4.20 1.26
CA ALA A 23 10.72 4.76 1.72
C ALA A 23 10.02 3.88 2.77
N ILE A 24 10.05 2.55 2.61
CA ILE A 24 9.52 1.61 3.60
C ILE A 24 10.34 1.70 4.89
N ASP A 25 11.67 1.67 4.79
CA ASP A 25 12.58 1.74 5.93
C ASP A 25 12.40 3.06 6.71
N TYR A 26 12.11 4.17 6.04
CA TYR A 26 11.75 5.43 6.71
C TYR A 26 10.48 5.27 7.56
N VAL A 27 9.39 4.74 6.99
CA VAL A 27 8.13 4.55 7.73
C VAL A 27 8.34 3.59 8.90
N LEU A 28 9.03 2.47 8.69
CA LEU A 28 9.26 1.46 9.72
C LEU A 28 10.17 1.95 10.85
N ARG A 29 11.12 2.84 10.55
CA ARG A 29 12.08 3.39 11.53
C ARG A 29 11.51 4.59 12.28
N ASP A 30 10.95 5.55 11.54
CA ASP A 30 10.68 6.90 12.06
C ASP A 30 9.19 7.15 12.34
N LEU A 31 8.29 6.48 11.61
CA LEU A 31 6.85 6.70 11.71
C LEU A 31 6.10 5.50 12.31
N ARG A 32 6.79 4.56 12.94
CA ARG A 32 6.18 3.35 13.49
C ARG A 32 5.96 3.48 14.99
N HIS A 33 4.72 3.30 15.42
CA HIS A 33 4.37 3.05 16.82
C HIS A 33 4.93 1.68 17.26
N PRO A 34 5.50 1.55 18.47
CA PRO A 34 6.08 0.29 18.96
C PRO A 34 5.14 -0.92 18.85
N ASP A 35 3.84 -0.71 19.04
CA ASP A 35 2.83 -1.77 18.97
C ASP A 35 2.31 -2.08 17.54
N GLY A 36 2.79 -1.40 16.50
CA GLY A 36 2.54 -1.75 15.09
C GLY A 36 1.82 -0.68 14.23
N GLY A 37 1.15 0.30 14.83
CA GLY A 37 0.53 1.41 14.07
C GLY A 37 1.57 2.30 13.37
N PHE A 38 1.15 3.03 12.33
CA PHE A 38 1.97 4.06 11.67
C PHE A 38 1.39 5.45 11.95
N PHE A 39 2.27 6.35 12.38
CA PHE A 39 2.02 7.76 12.62
C PHE A 39 1.79 8.53 11.32
N SER A 40 1.04 9.63 11.39
CA SER A 40 0.60 10.37 10.21
C SER A 40 1.73 11.17 9.58
N ALA A 41 2.54 11.86 10.38
CA ALA A 41 3.56 12.75 9.85
C ALA A 41 4.70 13.04 10.84
N GLU A 42 5.84 13.42 10.29
CA GLU A 42 6.92 14.13 10.98
C GLU A 42 6.88 15.58 10.49
N ASP A 43 7.02 16.54 11.39
CA ASP A 43 7.01 17.97 11.10
C ASP A 43 8.21 18.34 10.21
N ALA A 44 8.08 19.44 9.47
CA ALA A 44 9.22 20.07 8.80
C ALA A 44 10.05 20.90 9.79
N ASP A 45 9.43 21.44 10.84
CA ASP A 45 10.09 22.34 11.78
C ASP A 45 10.90 21.59 12.85
N SER A 46 12.11 22.09 13.10
CA SER A 46 12.95 21.65 14.21
C SER A 46 13.73 22.85 14.75
N GLU A 47 13.83 22.95 16.08
CA GLU A 47 14.48 24.08 16.76
C GLU A 47 13.87 25.47 16.42
N GLY A 48 12.58 25.50 16.07
CA GLY A 48 11.86 26.75 15.75
C GLY A 48 12.16 27.32 14.36
N ALA A 49 12.81 26.55 13.48
CA ALA A 49 13.02 26.89 12.07
C ALA A 49 12.71 25.69 11.16
N GLU A 50 12.18 25.99 9.97
CA GLU A 50 11.80 25.00 8.97
C GLU A 50 13.03 24.26 8.43
N GLY A 51 12.99 22.93 8.47
CA GLY A 51 13.95 22.09 7.78
C GLY A 51 15.33 21.95 8.44
N THR A 52 15.60 22.58 9.59
CA THR A 52 16.93 22.58 10.26
C THR A 52 17.55 21.18 10.38
N PHE A 53 16.75 20.20 10.78
CA PHE A 53 17.14 18.79 10.87
C PHE A 53 17.76 18.25 9.57
N TYR A 54 17.33 18.75 8.41
CA TYR A 54 17.70 18.30 7.07
C TYR A 54 18.78 19.14 6.38
N LEU A 55 19.26 20.24 6.99
CA LEU A 55 20.22 21.16 6.37
C LEU A 55 21.68 20.71 6.51
N TRP A 56 22.48 20.92 5.47
CA TRP A 56 23.90 20.57 5.44
C TRP A 56 24.74 21.69 4.83
N SER A 57 25.88 22.00 5.47
CA SER A 57 26.93 22.80 4.83
C SER A 57 27.87 21.90 4.03
N LEU A 58 28.54 22.46 3.02
CA LEU A 58 29.57 21.73 2.26
C LEU A 58 30.69 21.21 3.18
N ASP A 59 31.10 22.01 4.16
CA ASP A 59 32.16 21.64 5.10
C ASP A 59 31.71 20.50 6.04
N GLU A 60 30.44 20.50 6.45
CA GLU A 60 29.90 19.40 7.25
C GLU A 60 29.84 18.09 6.46
N VAL A 61 29.36 18.14 5.20
CA VAL A 61 29.36 16.96 4.33
C VAL A 61 30.77 16.41 4.14
N ARG A 62 31.75 17.28 3.89
CA ARG A 62 33.16 16.86 3.74
C ARG A 62 33.73 16.24 5.00
N SER A 63 33.45 16.84 6.16
CA SER A 63 33.89 16.33 7.46
C SER A 63 33.30 14.96 7.78
N VAL A 64 32.01 14.77 7.53
CA VAL A 64 31.28 13.54 7.87
C VAL A 64 31.58 12.39 6.90
N CYS A 65 31.67 12.68 5.60
CA CYS A 65 31.85 11.65 4.58
C CYS A 65 33.32 11.24 4.39
N GLY A 66 34.29 12.06 4.83
CA GLY A 66 35.71 11.74 4.72
C GLY A 66 36.14 11.48 3.27
N GLU A 67 36.67 10.30 2.99
CA GLU A 67 37.11 9.91 1.64
C GLU A 67 35.97 9.84 0.61
N ASP A 68 34.73 9.59 1.05
CA ASP A 68 33.54 9.51 0.18
C ASP A 68 32.93 10.90 -0.11
N ALA A 69 33.52 11.98 0.42
CA ALA A 69 32.94 13.31 0.37
C ALA A 69 32.75 13.86 -1.04
N ASP A 70 33.73 13.72 -1.92
CA ASP A 70 33.66 14.30 -3.27
C ASP A 70 32.53 13.65 -4.08
N GLU A 71 32.39 12.32 -4.00
CA GLU A 71 31.28 11.60 -4.63
C GLU A 71 29.92 11.97 -4.02
N ALA A 72 29.84 12.14 -2.69
CA ALA A 72 28.60 12.56 -2.03
C ALA A 72 28.19 13.98 -2.44
N VAL A 73 29.15 14.91 -2.51
CA VAL A 73 28.94 16.30 -2.91
C VAL A 73 28.43 16.37 -4.35
N GLU A 74 29.06 15.65 -5.27
CA GLU A 74 28.60 15.55 -6.66
C GLU A 74 27.21 14.90 -6.72
N TRP A 75 27.03 13.78 -6.00
CA TRP A 75 25.81 13.00 -6.04
C TRP A 75 24.58 13.79 -5.60
N TYR A 76 24.70 14.53 -4.49
CA TYR A 76 23.63 15.31 -3.90
C TYR A 76 23.58 16.78 -4.38
N GLY A 77 24.49 17.18 -5.29
CA GLY A 77 24.56 18.55 -5.80
C GLY A 77 24.85 19.59 -4.71
N VAL A 78 25.68 19.23 -3.72
CA VAL A 78 26.02 20.12 -2.60
C VAL A 78 26.91 21.25 -3.10
N THR A 79 26.56 22.49 -2.77
CA THR A 79 27.38 23.66 -3.13
C THR A 79 27.72 24.50 -1.90
N GLY A 80 28.75 25.34 -2.01
CA GLY A 80 29.09 26.30 -0.97
C GLY A 80 28.04 27.42 -0.80
N ALA A 81 27.24 27.70 -1.85
CA ALA A 81 26.16 28.67 -1.79
C ALA A 81 24.85 28.08 -1.21
N GLY A 82 24.73 26.76 -1.20
CA GLY A 82 23.49 26.09 -0.81
C GLY A 82 22.42 26.05 -1.90
N ASN A 83 21.39 25.25 -1.67
CA ASN A 83 20.15 25.21 -2.45
C ASN A 83 18.92 25.67 -1.63
N PHE A 84 19.10 25.96 -0.35
CA PHE A 84 18.09 26.43 0.58
C PHE A 84 18.71 27.34 1.64
N GLU A 85 18.35 28.62 1.65
CA GLU A 85 18.78 29.60 2.67
C GLU A 85 20.28 29.63 2.99
N GLY A 86 21.15 29.46 1.98
CA GLY A 86 22.61 29.44 2.18
C GLY A 86 23.18 28.09 2.65
N THR A 87 22.34 27.07 2.77
CA THR A 87 22.67 25.68 3.13
C THR A 87 22.10 24.70 2.11
N ASN A 88 22.33 23.40 2.28
CA ASN A 88 21.89 22.37 1.33
C ASN A 88 20.88 21.43 1.96
N ILE A 89 19.73 21.26 1.30
CA ILE A 89 18.89 20.07 1.44
C ILE A 89 19.41 19.03 0.44
N LEU A 90 19.83 17.87 0.95
CA LEU A 90 20.35 16.81 0.10
C LEU A 90 19.24 16.27 -0.80
N HIS A 91 19.44 16.35 -2.10
CA HIS A 91 18.52 15.82 -3.11
C HIS A 91 19.34 15.26 -4.27
N ARG A 92 18.74 14.44 -5.13
CA ARG A 92 19.40 13.97 -6.35
C ARG A 92 19.03 14.91 -7.53
N PRO A 93 19.92 15.80 -7.99
CA PRO A 93 19.59 16.75 -9.07
C PRO A 93 19.50 16.08 -10.45
N VAL A 94 20.19 14.95 -10.65
CA VAL A 94 20.18 14.18 -11.90
C VAL A 94 18.97 13.24 -11.91
N ARG A 95 18.11 13.39 -12.93
CA ARG A 95 16.92 12.53 -13.08
C ARG A 95 17.30 11.17 -13.66
N GLY A 96 16.61 10.12 -13.21
CA GLY A 96 16.72 8.77 -13.77
C GLY A 96 17.89 7.93 -13.25
N ASP A 97 18.98 8.55 -12.82
CA ASP A 97 20.08 7.84 -12.17
C ASP A 97 19.95 7.91 -10.64
N LEU A 98 19.34 6.88 -10.07
CA LEU A 98 19.00 6.80 -8.64
C LEU A 98 19.71 5.66 -7.90
N GLU A 99 20.37 4.73 -8.59
CA GLU A 99 21.09 3.64 -7.92
C GLU A 99 22.38 4.20 -7.34
N ARG A 100 22.52 4.11 -6.01
CA ARG A 100 23.63 4.76 -5.31
C ARG A 100 24.90 3.91 -5.48
N PRO A 101 26.04 4.51 -5.90
CA PRO A 101 27.35 3.89 -5.77
C PRO A 101 27.70 3.58 -4.30
N ASP A 102 28.63 2.65 -4.07
CA ASP A 102 29.00 2.22 -2.71
C ASP A 102 29.50 3.37 -1.83
N ALA A 103 30.30 4.28 -2.38
CA ALA A 103 30.79 5.47 -1.66
C ALA A 103 29.64 6.42 -1.28
N VAL A 104 28.67 6.64 -2.18
CA VAL A 104 27.46 7.42 -1.88
C VAL A 104 26.59 6.74 -0.82
N GLU A 105 26.49 5.41 -0.81
CA GLU A 105 25.75 4.68 0.23
C GLU A 105 26.45 4.80 1.59
N ARG A 106 27.78 4.65 1.66
CA ARG A 106 28.55 4.88 2.89
C ARG A 106 28.39 6.32 3.40
N ALA A 107 28.50 7.31 2.51
CA ALA A 107 28.25 8.71 2.83
C ALA A 107 26.83 8.91 3.37
N ARG A 108 25.81 8.33 2.74
CA ARG A 108 24.41 8.41 3.22
C ARG A 108 24.27 7.87 4.64
N VAL A 109 24.88 6.73 4.94
CA VAL A 109 24.86 6.12 6.29
C VAL A 109 25.53 7.04 7.31
N ALA A 110 26.71 7.58 6.99
CA ALA A 110 27.44 8.50 7.86
C ALA A 110 26.66 9.80 8.12
N LEU A 111 26.12 10.41 7.07
CA LEU A 111 25.28 11.61 7.14
C LEU A 111 24.01 11.34 7.97
N PHE A 112 23.36 10.20 7.77
CA PHE A 112 22.21 9.81 8.59
C PHE A 112 22.58 9.68 10.07
N ALA A 113 23.67 8.99 10.40
CA ALA A 113 24.11 8.83 11.80
C ALA A 113 24.44 10.19 12.46
N ARG A 114 25.05 11.12 11.72
CA ARG A 114 25.30 12.48 12.21
C ARG A 114 24.01 13.29 12.39
N ARG A 115 23.03 13.09 11.51
CA ARG A 115 21.71 13.75 11.58
C ARG A 115 20.89 13.29 12.77
N GLU A 116 20.94 12.01 13.11
CA GLU A 116 20.22 11.46 14.28
C GLU A 116 20.67 12.06 15.63
N ALA A 117 21.85 12.70 15.67
CA ALA A 117 22.31 13.43 16.85
C ALA A 117 21.74 14.87 16.95
N ARG A 118 20.95 15.32 15.98
CA ARG A 118 20.28 16.63 15.98
C ARG A 118 18.93 16.54 16.66
N VAL A 119 18.36 17.70 17.01
CA VAL A 119 16.97 17.76 17.50
C VAL A 119 16.05 17.32 16.36
N ARG A 120 15.29 16.25 16.57
CA ARG A 120 14.34 15.75 15.57
C ARG A 120 13.12 16.68 15.47
N PRO A 121 12.47 16.74 14.30
CA PRO A 121 11.18 17.41 14.19
C PRO A 121 10.12 16.75 15.08
N GLY A 122 9.04 17.49 15.33
CA GLY A 122 7.88 16.93 16.03
C GLY A 122 7.25 15.77 15.24
N LEU A 123 6.62 14.85 15.95
CA LEU A 123 5.87 13.75 15.35
C LEU A 123 4.38 13.99 15.59
N ASP A 124 3.57 13.99 14.53
CA ASP A 124 2.12 13.81 14.66
C ASP A 124 1.86 12.32 14.85
N ASP A 125 1.68 11.93 16.11
CA ASP A 125 1.56 10.56 16.57
C ASP A 125 0.17 9.93 16.30
N LYS A 126 -0.67 10.61 15.50
CA LYS A 126 -1.97 10.09 15.11
C LYS A 126 -1.83 8.90 14.18
N VAL A 127 -2.49 7.81 14.53
CA VAL A 127 -2.68 6.66 13.65
C VAL A 127 -3.99 6.84 12.89
N LEU A 128 -3.92 7.04 11.58
CA LEU A 128 -5.09 7.18 10.70
C LEU A 128 -5.37 5.86 9.98
N THR A 129 -6.60 5.36 10.08
CA THR A 129 -7.00 4.05 9.52
C THR A 129 -6.76 3.98 8.02
N GLU A 130 -7.22 4.96 7.24
CA GLU A 130 -6.98 5.03 5.80
C GLU A 130 -5.49 4.95 5.43
N TRP A 131 -4.64 5.77 6.07
CA TRP A 131 -3.21 5.84 5.71
C TRP A 131 -2.48 4.56 6.11
N ASN A 132 -2.88 3.96 7.23
CA ASN A 132 -2.36 2.67 7.65
C ASN A 132 -2.82 1.55 6.71
N GLY A 133 -4.08 1.56 6.24
CA GLY A 133 -4.57 0.61 5.23
C GLY A 133 -3.81 0.71 3.90
N LEU A 134 -3.51 1.92 3.44
CA LEU A 134 -2.68 2.15 2.25
C LEU A 134 -1.22 1.67 2.42
N MET A 135 -0.64 1.88 3.60
CA MET A 135 0.71 1.39 3.92
C MET A 135 0.73 -0.13 4.10
N LEU A 136 -0.31 -0.71 4.71
CA LEU A 136 -0.49 -2.14 4.87
C LEU A 136 -0.51 -2.84 3.51
N ALA A 137 -1.32 -2.35 2.57
CA ALA A 137 -1.34 -2.84 1.19
C ALA A 137 0.06 -2.79 0.55
N THR A 138 0.80 -1.69 0.78
CA THR A 138 2.15 -1.51 0.25
C THR A 138 3.15 -2.50 0.85
N LEU A 139 3.13 -2.69 2.17
CA LEU A 139 4.03 -3.62 2.87
C LEU A 139 3.75 -5.07 2.47
N ALA A 140 2.48 -5.47 2.43
CA ALA A 140 2.08 -6.81 2.05
C ALA A 140 2.56 -7.16 0.63
N GLU A 141 2.34 -6.27 -0.34
CA GLU A 141 2.85 -6.46 -1.70
C GLU A 141 4.37 -6.49 -1.78
N ALA A 142 5.05 -5.62 -1.02
CA ALA A 142 6.50 -5.55 -1.01
C ALA A 142 7.12 -6.81 -0.38
N ALA A 143 6.56 -7.28 0.73
CA ALA A 143 6.99 -8.48 1.42
C ALA A 143 6.87 -9.70 0.51
N LEU A 144 5.71 -9.88 -0.13
CA LEU A 144 5.47 -10.99 -1.05
C LEU A 144 6.39 -10.92 -2.29
N ALA A 145 6.59 -9.73 -2.87
CA ALA A 145 7.38 -9.58 -4.08
C ALA A 145 8.90 -9.72 -3.88
N VAL A 146 9.40 -9.32 -2.71
CA VAL A 146 10.85 -9.32 -2.39
C VAL A 146 11.24 -10.53 -1.53
N GLY A 147 10.29 -11.20 -0.88
CA GLY A 147 10.55 -12.29 0.06
C GLY A 147 11.14 -11.80 1.38
N ARG A 148 10.68 -10.65 1.89
CA ARG A 148 11.15 -10.04 3.14
C ARG A 148 10.19 -10.34 4.30
N GLU A 149 10.58 -11.27 5.15
CA GLU A 149 9.77 -11.71 6.31
C GLU A 149 9.56 -10.58 7.32
N ASP A 150 10.57 -9.76 7.59
CA ASP A 150 10.46 -8.61 8.50
C ASP A 150 9.46 -7.55 8.02
N TRP A 151 9.25 -7.42 6.70
CA TRP A 151 8.21 -6.56 6.14
C TRP A 151 6.82 -7.19 6.29
N LEU A 152 6.70 -8.51 6.16
CA LEU A 152 5.46 -9.24 6.42
C LEU A 152 5.08 -9.14 7.90
N GLU A 153 6.03 -9.33 8.81
CA GLU A 153 5.83 -9.17 10.25
C GLU A 153 5.37 -7.74 10.60
N ALA A 154 5.95 -6.72 9.97
CA ALA A 154 5.52 -5.34 10.16
C ALA A 154 4.10 -5.09 9.64
N ALA A 155 3.72 -5.68 8.50
CA ALA A 155 2.37 -5.63 7.95
C ALA A 155 1.35 -6.30 8.89
N THR A 156 1.67 -7.50 9.36
CA THR A 156 0.85 -8.26 10.33
C THR A 156 0.68 -7.50 11.63
N ALA A 157 1.77 -6.96 12.20
CA ALA A 157 1.72 -6.15 13.41
C ALA A 157 0.88 -4.89 13.24
N ASN A 158 0.93 -4.26 12.06
CA ASN A 158 0.07 -3.13 11.73
C ASN A 158 -1.41 -3.54 11.71
N ALA A 159 -1.78 -4.58 10.98
CA ALA A 159 -3.16 -5.05 10.92
C ALA A 159 -3.69 -5.46 12.31
N ASP A 160 -2.90 -6.19 13.11
CA ASP A 160 -3.26 -6.55 14.48
C ASP A 160 -3.44 -5.31 15.38
N PHE A 161 -2.59 -4.29 15.25
CA PHE A 161 -2.75 -3.02 15.96
C PHE A 161 -4.07 -2.35 15.60
N LEU A 162 -4.36 -2.18 14.30
CA LEU A 162 -5.59 -1.54 13.82
C LEU A 162 -6.83 -2.30 14.30
N CYS A 163 -6.83 -3.63 14.23
CA CYS A 163 -7.95 -4.44 14.72
C CYS A 163 -8.20 -4.24 16.21
N ARG A 164 -7.13 -4.13 17.00
CA ARG A 164 -7.20 -3.97 18.46
C ARG A 164 -7.65 -2.56 18.87
N THR A 165 -7.24 -1.51 18.15
CA THR A 165 -7.40 -0.12 18.60
C THR A 165 -8.43 0.68 17.82
N LEU A 166 -8.68 0.32 16.56
CA LEU A 166 -9.48 1.09 15.60
C LEU A 166 -10.68 0.32 15.06
N ARG A 167 -10.85 -0.96 15.41
CA ARG A 167 -12.04 -1.73 15.02
C ARG A 167 -12.96 -1.98 16.20
N ARG A 168 -14.22 -1.61 16.05
CA ARG A 168 -15.25 -1.87 17.06
C ARG A 168 -15.71 -3.34 17.01
N PRO A 169 -16.30 -3.88 18.10
CA PRO A 169 -16.81 -5.25 18.13
C PRO A 169 -17.89 -5.55 17.07
N ASP A 170 -18.62 -4.54 16.61
CA ASP A 170 -19.63 -4.63 15.54
C ASP A 170 -19.02 -4.59 14.13
N GLY A 171 -17.69 -4.56 14.02
CA GLY A 171 -16.96 -4.53 12.75
C GLY A 171 -16.73 -3.12 12.17
N ARG A 172 -17.28 -2.08 12.79
CA ARG A 172 -17.11 -0.70 12.32
C ARG A 172 -15.70 -0.19 12.59
N TRP A 173 -15.04 0.37 11.57
CA TRP A 173 -13.75 1.03 11.76
C TRP A 173 -13.92 2.46 12.28
N LEU A 174 -12.97 2.88 13.11
CA LEU A 174 -12.79 4.25 13.59
C LEU A 174 -11.76 4.97 12.69
N ARG A 175 -11.80 6.29 12.66
CA ARG A 175 -10.95 7.11 11.77
C ARG A 175 -9.51 7.21 12.27
N SER A 176 -9.36 7.44 13.57
CA SER A 176 -8.07 7.83 14.13
C SER A 176 -7.92 7.37 15.57
N TRP A 177 -6.67 7.08 15.93
CA TRP A 177 -6.26 6.74 17.28
C TRP A 177 -5.04 7.59 17.68
N GLN A 178 -4.99 8.00 18.93
CA GLN A 178 -3.81 8.57 19.59
C GLN A 178 -3.63 7.93 20.96
N ALA A 179 -2.41 7.91 21.49
CA ALA A 179 -2.10 7.22 22.74
C ALA A 179 -2.82 7.85 23.95
N ASP A 180 -2.98 9.16 23.96
CA ASP A 180 -3.62 9.94 25.03
C ASP A 180 -5.14 10.04 24.88
N ALA A 181 -5.65 10.09 23.65
CA ALA A 181 -7.05 10.29 23.35
C ALA A 181 -7.81 8.99 22.98
N GLY A 182 -7.12 7.89 22.67
CA GLY A 182 -7.75 6.68 22.15
C GLY A 182 -8.42 6.89 20.80
N ALA A 183 -9.46 6.11 20.50
CA ALA A 183 -10.20 6.16 19.24
C ALA A 183 -11.71 6.35 19.46
N HIS A 184 -12.29 7.37 18.83
CA HIS A 184 -13.68 7.77 19.07
C HIS A 184 -14.47 8.13 17.81
N THR A 185 -13.80 8.66 16.79
CA THR A 185 -14.45 9.11 15.56
C THR A 185 -14.75 7.93 14.64
N LEU A 186 -15.99 7.82 14.16
CA LEU A 186 -16.34 6.80 13.17
C LEU A 186 -15.53 7.00 11.87
N GLY A 187 -15.07 5.89 11.30
CA GLY A 187 -14.36 5.87 10.03
C GLY A 187 -15.28 6.22 8.86
N TYR A 188 -14.67 6.81 7.85
CA TYR A 188 -15.27 7.16 6.57
C TYR A 188 -15.18 5.99 5.57
N ALA A 189 -15.80 6.15 4.41
CA ALA A 189 -15.71 5.16 3.33
C ALA A 189 -14.26 4.91 2.91
N ALA A 190 -13.42 5.97 2.91
CA ALA A 190 -12.00 5.86 2.59
C ALA A 190 -11.24 4.94 3.55
N ASP A 191 -11.53 5.01 4.86
CA ASP A 191 -10.93 4.11 5.86
C ASP A 191 -11.29 2.65 5.58
N HIS A 192 -12.55 2.38 5.26
CA HIS A 192 -13.02 1.03 5.00
C HIS A 192 -12.46 0.51 3.68
N ALA A 193 -12.48 1.31 2.61
CA ALA A 193 -11.90 0.96 1.32
C ALA A 193 -10.40 0.63 1.42
N ALA A 194 -9.63 1.43 2.17
CA ALA A 194 -8.21 1.17 2.42
C ALA A 194 -7.98 -0.11 3.22
N MET A 195 -8.83 -0.38 4.22
CA MET A 195 -8.75 -1.63 4.97
C MET A 195 -9.14 -2.84 4.13
N VAL A 196 -10.12 -2.75 3.23
CA VAL A 196 -10.41 -3.84 2.28
C VAL A 196 -9.19 -4.13 1.40
N ASP A 197 -8.57 -3.12 0.77
CA ASP A 197 -7.37 -3.32 -0.07
C ASP A 197 -6.20 -3.90 0.74
N GLY A 198 -5.91 -3.30 1.91
CA GLY A 198 -4.82 -3.71 2.78
C GLY A 198 -4.95 -5.14 3.31
N LEU A 199 -6.13 -5.50 3.83
CA LEU A 199 -6.38 -6.83 4.38
C LEU A 199 -6.43 -7.92 3.31
N THR A 200 -7.02 -7.61 2.14
CA THR A 200 -7.01 -8.52 0.99
C THR A 200 -5.57 -8.88 0.61
N ARG A 201 -4.71 -7.85 0.50
CA ARG A 201 -3.29 -8.04 0.13
C ARG A 201 -2.48 -8.71 1.23
N LEU A 202 -2.79 -8.45 2.49
CA LEU A 202 -2.16 -9.15 3.60
C LEU A 202 -2.51 -10.65 3.56
N GLY A 203 -3.77 -11.00 3.28
CA GLY A 203 -4.18 -12.39 3.05
C GLY A 203 -3.44 -13.04 1.89
N GLU A 204 -3.31 -12.34 0.75
CA GLU A 204 -2.50 -12.81 -0.39
C GLU A 204 -1.01 -12.96 -0.04
N ALA A 205 -0.48 -12.15 0.87
CA ALA A 205 0.94 -12.12 1.22
C ALA A 205 1.32 -13.11 2.33
N SER A 206 0.43 -13.37 3.29
CA SER A 206 0.70 -14.27 4.43
C SER A 206 0.12 -15.68 4.25
N GLY A 207 -0.91 -15.83 3.40
CA GLY A 207 -1.64 -17.07 3.27
C GLY A 207 -2.51 -17.42 4.49
N GLU A 208 -2.74 -16.48 5.41
CA GLU A 208 -3.61 -16.69 6.57
C GLU A 208 -5.06 -16.33 6.25
N ALA A 209 -5.99 -17.26 6.52
CA ALA A 209 -7.40 -17.12 6.17
C ALA A 209 -8.06 -15.93 6.89
N ARG A 210 -7.63 -15.66 8.14
CA ARG A 210 -8.20 -14.60 8.99
C ARG A 210 -8.17 -13.22 8.35
N TRP A 211 -7.18 -12.92 7.52
CA TRP A 211 -7.06 -11.60 6.90
C TRP A 211 -8.02 -11.43 5.74
N THR A 212 -8.21 -12.48 4.93
CA THR A 212 -9.23 -12.50 3.88
C THR A 212 -10.64 -12.44 4.47
N GLU A 213 -10.91 -13.20 5.53
CA GLU A 213 -12.20 -13.15 6.24
C GLU A 213 -12.47 -11.77 6.86
N LEU A 214 -11.44 -11.13 7.41
CA LEU A 214 -11.55 -9.78 7.93
C LEU A 214 -11.80 -8.75 6.80
N ALA A 215 -11.18 -8.94 5.63
CA ALA A 215 -11.43 -8.13 4.45
C ALA A 215 -12.90 -8.23 4.00
N VAL A 216 -13.46 -9.45 3.96
CA VAL A 216 -14.89 -9.71 3.71
C VAL A 216 -15.77 -8.95 4.71
N SER A 217 -15.52 -9.12 6.01
CA SER A 217 -16.32 -8.42 7.03
C SER A 217 -16.25 -6.89 6.92
N THR A 218 -15.08 -6.37 6.49
CA THR A 218 -14.88 -4.93 6.28
C THR A 218 -15.60 -4.43 5.03
N ALA A 219 -15.58 -5.22 3.96
CA ALA A 219 -16.29 -4.93 2.72
C ALA A 219 -17.80 -4.94 2.93
N ASP A 220 -18.34 -5.90 3.70
CA ASP A 220 -19.76 -5.94 4.03
C ASP A 220 -20.18 -4.67 4.81
N VAL A 221 -19.38 -4.20 5.77
CA VAL A 221 -19.63 -2.92 6.47
C VAL A 221 -19.56 -1.73 5.51
N LEU A 222 -18.62 -1.72 4.56
CA LEU A 222 -18.52 -0.67 3.54
C LEU A 222 -19.82 -0.61 2.71
N LEU A 223 -20.29 -1.76 2.22
CA LEU A 223 -21.53 -1.88 1.45
C LEU A 223 -22.76 -1.49 2.28
N ASP A 224 -22.83 -1.93 3.53
CA ASP A 224 -24.01 -1.69 4.39
C ASP A 224 -24.16 -0.23 4.80
N ARG A 225 -23.06 0.45 5.12
CA ARG A 225 -23.10 1.79 5.74
C ARG A 225 -22.95 2.93 4.73
N PHE A 226 -22.32 2.70 3.59
CA PHE A 226 -21.88 3.77 2.70
C PHE A 226 -22.43 3.69 1.27
N LEU A 227 -22.89 2.52 0.82
CA LEU A 227 -23.34 2.33 -0.56
C LEU A 227 -24.58 3.20 -0.86
N ASP A 228 -24.49 4.00 -1.91
CA ASP A 228 -25.64 4.64 -2.54
C ASP A 228 -26.23 3.65 -3.55
N ARG A 229 -27.27 2.92 -3.13
CA ARG A 229 -27.94 1.93 -3.97
C ARG A 229 -28.74 2.55 -5.13
N GLU A 230 -29.06 3.84 -5.05
CA GLU A 230 -29.85 4.53 -6.07
C GLU A 230 -28.96 5.08 -7.19
N ASN A 231 -27.81 5.69 -6.84
CA ASN A 231 -26.94 6.37 -7.80
C ASN A 231 -25.56 5.72 -7.97
N GLY A 232 -25.30 4.59 -7.31
CA GLY A 232 -24.02 3.88 -7.35
C GLY A 232 -22.92 4.54 -6.51
N GLY A 233 -21.85 3.81 -6.20
CA GLY A 233 -20.73 4.29 -5.40
C GLY A 233 -21.05 4.57 -3.93
N PHE A 234 -20.13 5.21 -3.23
CA PHE A 234 -20.12 5.33 -1.78
C PHE A 234 -20.16 6.78 -1.33
N HIS A 235 -21.05 7.06 -0.39
CA HIS A 235 -21.01 8.28 0.41
C HIS A 235 -19.78 8.28 1.32
N GLY A 236 -19.18 9.44 1.57
CA GLY A 236 -17.99 9.54 2.42
C GLY A 236 -18.28 9.22 3.89
N THR A 237 -19.40 9.69 4.43
CA THR A 237 -19.85 9.40 5.80
C THR A 237 -20.83 8.25 5.82
N GLY A 238 -20.85 7.44 6.89
CA GLY A 238 -21.81 6.35 7.07
C GLY A 238 -23.22 6.83 7.37
N ASP A 239 -24.22 5.98 7.16
CA ASP A 239 -25.63 6.27 7.52
C ASP A 239 -25.89 6.26 9.03
N ASP A 240 -24.91 5.77 9.80
CA ASP A 240 -24.88 5.65 11.25
C ASP A 240 -24.20 6.84 11.95
N ALA A 241 -23.63 7.76 11.17
CA ALA A 241 -22.99 8.98 11.66
C ALA A 241 -24.03 10.10 11.90
N GLU A 242 -23.54 11.26 12.35
CA GLU A 242 -24.38 12.46 12.47
C GLU A 242 -25.10 12.76 11.15
N ALA A 243 -26.41 12.99 11.24
CA ALA A 243 -27.26 13.21 10.07
C ALA A 243 -26.87 14.53 9.37
N LEU A 244 -26.17 14.41 8.24
CA LEU A 244 -25.83 15.54 7.39
C LEU A 244 -26.96 15.84 6.40
N VAL A 245 -27.13 17.12 6.04
CA VAL A 245 -28.07 17.55 4.97
C VAL A 245 -27.78 16.86 3.64
N ARG A 246 -26.49 16.63 3.35
CA ARG A 246 -26.02 15.86 2.20
C ARG A 246 -24.80 15.05 2.62
N ARG A 247 -24.75 13.79 2.20
CA ARG A 247 -23.56 12.94 2.32
C ARG A 247 -22.77 12.99 1.01
N PRO A 248 -21.72 13.82 0.89
CA PRO A 248 -20.95 13.92 -0.35
C PRO A 248 -20.24 12.59 -0.64
N LYS A 249 -19.96 12.34 -1.92
CA LYS A 249 -19.08 11.25 -2.36
C LYS A 249 -17.71 11.84 -2.66
N ASP A 250 -16.67 11.17 -2.22
CA ASP A 250 -15.30 11.46 -2.63
C ASP A 250 -14.99 10.67 -3.90
N LEU A 251 -14.73 11.38 -5.00
CA LEU A 251 -14.75 10.85 -6.37
C LEU A 251 -13.46 11.09 -7.15
N LEU A 252 -12.67 12.11 -6.79
CA LEU A 252 -11.50 12.52 -7.58
C LEU A 252 -10.23 11.99 -6.92
N ASP A 253 -9.41 11.29 -7.71
CA ASP A 253 -8.08 10.90 -7.26
C ASP A 253 -7.17 12.13 -7.19
N ASN A 254 -6.39 12.22 -6.11
CA ASN A 254 -5.42 13.28 -5.90
C ASN A 254 -4.08 12.67 -5.44
N ALA A 255 -3.38 13.28 -4.48
CA ALA A 255 -2.21 12.68 -3.84
C ALA A 255 -2.48 11.27 -3.27
N GLN A 256 -3.76 10.98 -2.96
CA GLN A 256 -4.29 9.69 -2.54
C GLN A 256 -5.48 9.31 -3.45
N PRO A 257 -5.77 8.01 -3.64
CA PRO A 257 -6.95 7.59 -4.37
C PRO A 257 -8.22 8.04 -3.64
N SER A 258 -9.27 8.36 -4.39
CA SER A 258 -10.57 8.65 -3.78
C SER A 258 -11.15 7.42 -3.10
N ALA A 259 -12.04 7.62 -2.12
CA ALA A 259 -12.75 6.53 -1.46
C ALA A 259 -13.42 5.57 -2.47
N ASN A 260 -14.03 6.13 -3.53
CA ASN A 260 -14.74 5.34 -4.55
C ASN A 260 -13.77 4.58 -5.46
N SER A 261 -12.70 5.24 -5.93
CA SER A 261 -11.68 4.60 -6.76
C SER A 261 -11.03 3.42 -6.02
N LEU A 262 -10.65 3.64 -4.76
CA LEU A 262 -10.01 2.62 -3.93
C LEU A 262 -10.96 1.47 -3.63
N ALA A 263 -12.22 1.77 -3.30
CA ALA A 263 -13.24 0.75 -3.08
C ALA A 263 -13.46 -0.11 -4.33
N ALA A 264 -13.50 0.49 -5.52
CA ALA A 264 -13.68 -0.26 -6.77
C ALA A 264 -12.55 -1.27 -6.99
N VAL A 265 -11.27 -0.85 -6.85
CA VAL A 265 -10.12 -1.77 -6.95
C VAL A 265 -10.18 -2.86 -5.88
N ALA A 266 -10.42 -2.47 -4.62
CA ALA A 266 -10.43 -3.39 -3.49
C ALA A 266 -11.54 -4.44 -3.62
N LEU A 267 -12.75 -4.05 -4.00
CA LEU A 267 -13.91 -4.92 -4.16
C LEU A 267 -13.79 -5.84 -5.38
N LEU A 268 -13.23 -5.38 -6.50
CA LEU A 268 -12.96 -6.24 -7.65
C LEU A 268 -11.97 -7.35 -7.26
N ARG A 269 -10.88 -7.00 -6.58
CA ARG A 269 -9.88 -7.96 -6.13
C ARG A 269 -10.45 -8.93 -5.08
N LEU A 270 -11.11 -8.41 -4.05
CA LEU A 270 -11.71 -9.25 -3.01
C LEU A 270 -12.78 -10.17 -3.59
N GLY A 271 -13.67 -9.65 -4.45
CA GLY A 271 -14.72 -10.42 -5.12
C GLY A 271 -14.18 -11.58 -5.95
N ALA A 272 -13.08 -11.37 -6.68
CA ALA A 272 -12.39 -12.44 -7.38
C ALA A 272 -11.77 -13.45 -6.40
N LEU A 273 -11.15 -12.99 -5.32
CA LEU A 273 -10.48 -13.84 -4.32
C LEU A 273 -11.46 -14.74 -3.56
N VAL A 274 -12.65 -14.27 -3.21
CA VAL A 274 -13.64 -15.05 -2.44
C VAL A 274 -14.79 -15.58 -3.29
N GLY A 275 -14.83 -15.25 -4.58
CA GLY A 275 -15.87 -15.65 -5.52
C GLY A 275 -17.26 -15.07 -5.22
N ASP A 276 -17.33 -13.87 -4.63
CA ASP A 276 -18.59 -13.19 -4.33
C ASP A 276 -18.86 -12.08 -5.36
N THR A 277 -19.88 -12.29 -6.20
CA THR A 277 -20.23 -11.38 -7.30
C THR A 277 -20.82 -10.05 -6.79
N ARG A 278 -21.34 -9.99 -5.55
CA ARG A 278 -21.89 -8.75 -4.98
C ARG A 278 -20.84 -7.63 -4.99
N TYR A 279 -19.59 -7.95 -4.67
CA TYR A 279 -18.50 -6.97 -4.65
C TYR A 279 -18.17 -6.47 -6.06
N VAL A 280 -18.18 -7.36 -7.05
CA VAL A 280 -17.93 -7.03 -8.46
C VAL A 280 -19.04 -6.13 -9.01
N GLU A 281 -20.30 -6.45 -8.72
CA GLU A 281 -21.47 -5.65 -9.14
C GLU A 281 -21.44 -4.24 -8.54
N VAL A 282 -21.12 -4.12 -7.24
CA VAL A 282 -20.99 -2.82 -6.57
C VAL A 282 -19.83 -2.00 -7.15
N ALA A 283 -18.68 -2.64 -7.42
CA ALA A 283 -17.57 -1.96 -8.08
C ALA A 283 -17.94 -1.48 -9.49
N ALA A 284 -18.67 -2.27 -10.27
CA ALA A 284 -19.18 -1.85 -11.57
C ALA A 284 -20.12 -0.63 -11.47
N GLY A 285 -20.92 -0.53 -10.41
CA GLY A 285 -21.73 0.66 -10.10
C GLY A 285 -20.89 1.93 -9.88
N VAL A 286 -19.70 1.82 -9.26
CA VAL A 286 -18.75 2.95 -9.16
C VAL A 286 -18.25 3.36 -10.55
N LEU A 287 -17.90 2.40 -11.40
CA LEU A 287 -17.41 2.67 -12.75
C LEU A 287 -18.47 3.39 -13.60
N GLN A 288 -19.73 2.95 -13.49
CA GLN A 288 -20.86 3.58 -14.18
C GLN A 288 -21.10 5.02 -13.70
N LEU A 289 -21.03 5.27 -12.39
CA LEU A 289 -21.16 6.61 -11.82
C LEU A 289 -20.11 7.59 -12.39
N LEU A 290 -18.90 7.11 -12.65
CA LEU A 290 -17.74 7.95 -12.99
C LEU A 290 -17.35 7.92 -14.47
N GLY A 291 -18.00 7.10 -15.31
CA GLY A 291 -17.63 6.87 -16.71
C GLY A 291 -17.52 8.14 -17.56
N ASP A 292 -18.52 9.03 -17.48
CA ASP A 292 -18.50 10.30 -18.23
C ASP A 292 -17.37 11.23 -17.73
N SER A 293 -17.15 11.28 -16.42
CA SER A 293 -16.14 12.15 -15.80
C SER A 293 -14.73 11.71 -16.15
N VAL A 294 -14.46 10.40 -16.12
CA VAL A 294 -13.18 9.79 -16.48
C VAL A 294 -12.82 10.05 -17.93
N THR A 295 -13.80 9.97 -18.83
CA THR A 295 -13.59 10.24 -20.26
C THR A 295 -13.20 11.69 -20.51
N GLY A 296 -13.80 12.63 -19.78
CA GLY A 296 -13.48 14.06 -19.90
C GLY A 296 -12.17 14.48 -19.21
N HIS A 297 -11.79 13.83 -18.11
CA HIS A 297 -10.68 14.26 -17.24
C HIS A 297 -9.84 13.08 -16.68
N PRO A 298 -9.26 12.22 -17.53
CA PRO A 298 -8.66 10.95 -17.10
C PRO A 298 -7.54 11.10 -16.05
N THR A 299 -6.80 12.21 -16.05
CA THR A 299 -5.72 12.47 -15.08
C THR A 299 -6.22 12.66 -13.65
N ALA A 300 -7.51 12.95 -13.44
CA ALA A 300 -8.14 13.07 -12.12
C ALA A 300 -8.65 11.72 -11.57
N PHE A 301 -8.44 10.62 -12.30
CA PHE A 301 -9.02 9.31 -12.02
C PHE A 301 -8.00 8.18 -12.23
N GLY A 302 -6.72 8.43 -11.94
CA GLY A 302 -5.64 7.47 -12.21
C GLY A 302 -5.80 6.11 -11.52
N HIS A 303 -6.33 6.07 -10.30
CA HIS A 303 -6.57 4.82 -9.58
C HIS A 303 -7.85 4.14 -10.08
N LEU A 304 -8.89 4.91 -10.36
CA LEU A 304 -10.13 4.39 -10.95
C LEU A 304 -9.91 3.78 -12.34
N LEU A 305 -9.02 4.35 -13.16
CA LEU A 305 -8.62 3.76 -14.45
C LEU A 305 -7.99 2.37 -14.26
N GLY A 306 -7.32 2.13 -13.13
CA GLY A 306 -6.89 0.79 -12.73
C GLY A 306 -8.07 -0.15 -12.47
N ALA A 307 -9.12 0.32 -11.80
CA ALA A 307 -10.35 -0.47 -11.62
C ALA A 307 -11.07 -0.75 -12.96
N VAL A 308 -11.05 0.21 -13.90
CA VAL A 308 -11.58 0.01 -15.25
C VAL A 308 -10.81 -1.11 -15.97
N ASP A 309 -9.47 -1.11 -15.91
CA ASP A 309 -8.65 -2.18 -16.49
C ASP A 309 -8.95 -3.54 -15.83
N LEU A 310 -9.02 -3.60 -14.50
CA LEU A 310 -9.37 -4.84 -13.78
C LEU A 310 -10.73 -5.39 -14.21
N HIS A 311 -11.74 -4.52 -14.32
CA HIS A 311 -13.09 -4.92 -14.70
C HIS A 311 -13.19 -5.34 -16.17
N HIS A 312 -12.54 -4.61 -17.07
CA HIS A 312 -12.61 -4.87 -18.50
C HIS A 312 -11.75 -6.06 -18.93
N THR A 313 -10.52 -6.16 -18.43
CA THR A 313 -9.57 -7.22 -18.77
C THR A 313 -9.89 -8.53 -18.03
N GLY A 314 -10.60 -8.41 -16.90
CA GLY A 314 -10.90 -9.53 -16.02
C GLY A 314 -9.73 -9.85 -15.08
N ILE A 315 -10.04 -10.53 -13.98
CA ILE A 315 -9.07 -10.95 -12.97
C ILE A 315 -8.76 -12.44 -13.20
N THR A 316 -7.47 -12.77 -13.11
CA THR A 316 -6.99 -14.15 -13.07
C THR A 316 -6.87 -14.57 -11.61
N GLU A 317 -7.62 -15.58 -11.21
CA GLU A 317 -7.53 -16.16 -9.87
C GLU A 317 -6.52 -17.30 -9.86
N VAL A 318 -5.51 -17.21 -8.97
CA VAL A 318 -4.53 -18.28 -8.76
C VAL A 318 -4.76 -18.89 -7.40
N VAL A 319 -4.88 -20.22 -7.38
CA VAL A 319 -5.00 -21.00 -6.14
C VAL A 319 -3.80 -21.92 -6.06
N VAL A 320 -3.07 -21.90 -4.96
CA VAL A 320 -1.96 -22.83 -4.68
C VAL A 320 -2.33 -23.63 -3.44
N THR A 321 -2.45 -24.95 -3.59
CA THR A 321 -2.70 -25.86 -2.47
C THR A 321 -1.40 -26.56 -2.05
N GLY A 322 -1.35 -26.98 -0.79
CA GLY A 322 -0.16 -27.61 -0.21
C GLY A 322 0.93 -26.59 0.15
N ASP A 323 2.03 -27.10 0.70
CA ASP A 323 3.20 -26.29 1.05
C ASP A 323 4.11 -26.13 -0.19
N ARG A 324 3.77 -25.15 -1.03
CA ARG A 324 4.44 -24.88 -2.32
C ARG A 324 4.93 -23.43 -2.43
N PRO A 325 5.90 -23.01 -1.61
CA PRO A 325 6.44 -21.65 -1.64
C PRO A 325 7.09 -21.31 -3.00
N ASP A 326 7.55 -22.31 -3.75
CA ASP A 326 8.08 -22.14 -5.10
C ASP A 326 7.00 -21.71 -6.12
N LEU A 327 5.78 -22.23 -6.00
CA LEU A 327 4.64 -21.82 -6.83
C LEU A 327 4.13 -20.42 -6.43
N VAL A 328 4.05 -20.14 -5.13
CA VAL A 328 3.72 -18.79 -4.61
C VAL A 328 4.72 -17.75 -5.15
N ALA A 329 6.02 -18.04 -5.08
CA ALA A 329 7.07 -17.18 -5.62
C ALA A 329 6.97 -17.01 -7.13
N ALA A 330 6.53 -18.02 -7.88
CA ALA A 330 6.33 -17.92 -9.33
C ALA A 330 5.23 -16.91 -9.71
N VAL A 331 4.15 -16.83 -8.90
CA VAL A 331 3.10 -15.82 -9.06
C VAL A 331 3.62 -14.44 -8.65
N ALA A 332 4.30 -14.35 -7.50
CA ALA A 332 4.84 -13.12 -6.95
C ALA A 332 6.00 -12.51 -7.78
N GLY A 333 6.69 -13.30 -8.60
CA GLY A 333 7.88 -12.86 -9.35
C GLY A 333 7.65 -11.79 -10.43
N THR A 334 6.42 -11.60 -10.92
CA THR A 334 6.10 -10.60 -11.96
C THR A 334 4.88 -9.79 -11.57
N TRP A 335 4.93 -8.48 -11.77
CA TRP A 335 3.77 -7.63 -11.51
C TRP A 335 2.63 -7.93 -12.46
N ARG A 336 1.53 -8.47 -11.91
CA ARG A 336 0.27 -8.72 -12.60
C ARG A 336 -0.85 -8.06 -11.80
N PRO A 337 -1.27 -6.84 -12.17
CA PRO A 337 -2.28 -6.09 -11.41
C PRO A 337 -3.63 -6.82 -11.39
N ASN A 338 -3.93 -7.59 -12.44
CA ASN A 338 -5.13 -8.39 -12.63
C ASN A 338 -5.00 -9.83 -12.12
N THR A 339 -4.11 -10.10 -11.17
CA THR A 339 -4.01 -11.42 -10.51
C THR A 339 -4.34 -11.30 -9.03
N VAL A 340 -5.11 -12.27 -8.53
CA VAL A 340 -5.29 -12.53 -7.09
C VAL A 340 -4.74 -13.90 -6.74
N LEU A 341 -4.18 -14.04 -5.54
CA LEU A 341 -3.52 -15.26 -5.09
C LEU A 341 -4.12 -15.80 -3.78
N ALA A 342 -4.68 -17.00 -3.83
CA ALA A 342 -5.11 -17.77 -2.66
C ALA A 342 -4.13 -18.93 -2.40
N TRP A 343 -3.58 -18.99 -1.19
CA TRP A 343 -2.65 -20.05 -0.77
C TRP A 343 -2.63 -20.14 0.77
N GLY A 344 -2.00 -21.18 1.30
CA GLY A 344 -1.92 -21.39 2.74
C GLY A 344 -3.22 -21.93 3.33
N GLU A 345 -3.81 -21.19 4.26
CA GLU A 345 -5.04 -21.56 4.96
C GLU A 345 -6.28 -21.34 4.07
N PRO A 346 -7.16 -22.34 3.91
CA PRO A 346 -8.39 -22.17 3.15
C PRO A 346 -9.38 -21.26 3.90
N PHE A 347 -10.13 -20.47 3.13
CA PHE A 347 -11.21 -19.62 3.60
C PHE A 347 -12.49 -19.89 2.79
N GLY A 348 -13.62 -19.30 3.20
CA GLY A 348 -14.89 -19.49 2.51
C GLY A 348 -14.88 -18.99 1.06
N GLY A 349 -15.42 -19.78 0.13
CA GLY A 349 -15.61 -19.40 -1.27
C GLY A 349 -15.32 -20.54 -2.26
N PRO A 350 -15.76 -20.41 -3.52
CA PRO A 350 -15.64 -21.46 -4.54
C PRO A 350 -14.20 -21.66 -5.04
N LEU A 351 -13.26 -20.76 -4.71
CA LEU A 351 -11.85 -20.90 -5.08
C LEU A 351 -11.13 -22.07 -4.39
N TRP A 352 -11.67 -22.64 -3.32
CA TRP A 352 -11.05 -23.80 -2.66
C TRP A 352 -11.74 -25.13 -3.01
N GLU A 353 -12.95 -25.07 -3.57
CA GLU A 353 -13.77 -26.25 -3.82
C GLU A 353 -13.13 -27.19 -4.87
N GLY A 354 -13.07 -28.48 -4.55
CA GLY A 354 -12.59 -29.53 -5.48
C GLY A 354 -11.10 -29.44 -5.86
N ARG A 355 -10.28 -28.71 -5.08
CA ARG A 355 -8.83 -28.56 -5.32
C ARG A 355 -8.04 -29.31 -4.25
N ASP A 356 -7.17 -30.22 -4.69
CA ASP A 356 -6.40 -31.11 -3.83
C ASP A 356 -4.96 -31.36 -4.32
N GLY A 357 -4.11 -31.80 -3.40
CA GLY A 357 -2.69 -32.07 -3.63
C GLY A 357 -1.81 -30.81 -3.52
N ASP A 358 -0.61 -30.88 -4.10
CA ASP A 358 0.40 -29.81 -4.00
C ASP A 358 0.59 -29.14 -5.37
N ARG A 359 -0.43 -28.43 -5.85
CA ARG A 359 -0.53 -27.91 -7.23
C ARG A 359 -1.02 -26.47 -7.25
N ALA A 360 -0.97 -25.85 -8.43
CA ALA A 360 -1.57 -24.55 -8.69
C ALA A 360 -2.67 -24.65 -9.76
N TRP A 361 -3.74 -23.87 -9.58
CA TRP A 361 -4.83 -23.68 -10.55
C TRP A 361 -4.83 -22.23 -10.99
N VAL A 362 -4.92 -22.01 -12.31
CA VAL A 362 -5.15 -20.70 -12.90
C VAL A 362 -6.57 -20.68 -13.42
N CYS A 363 -7.39 -19.82 -12.84
CA CYS A 363 -8.79 -19.64 -13.16
C CYS A 363 -9.03 -18.25 -13.75
N ARG A 364 -10.07 -18.16 -14.58
CA ARG A 364 -10.64 -16.90 -15.06
C ARG A 364 -12.15 -17.09 -15.12
N GLU A 365 -12.91 -16.16 -14.55
CA GLU A 365 -14.39 -16.18 -14.60
C GLU A 365 -14.97 -17.52 -14.09
N PHE A 366 -14.44 -18.04 -12.98
CA PHE A 366 -14.85 -19.33 -12.38
C PHE A 366 -14.55 -20.58 -13.22
N ALA A 367 -13.82 -20.46 -14.34
CA ALA A 367 -13.32 -21.58 -15.12
C ALA A 367 -11.82 -21.75 -14.92
N CYS A 368 -11.39 -22.94 -14.45
CA CYS A 368 -9.99 -23.23 -14.21
C CYS A 368 -9.39 -24.09 -15.33
N ARG A 369 -8.12 -23.83 -15.65
CA ARG A 369 -7.31 -24.71 -16.51
C ARG A 369 -6.88 -25.96 -15.73
N ALA A 370 -6.24 -26.90 -16.41
CA ALA A 370 -5.65 -28.07 -15.74
C ALA A 370 -4.61 -27.61 -14.70
N PRO A 371 -4.56 -28.25 -13.51
CA PRO A 371 -3.60 -27.85 -12.49
C PRO A 371 -2.18 -28.16 -12.92
N VAL A 372 -1.26 -27.28 -12.52
CA VAL A 372 0.19 -27.40 -12.77
C VAL A 372 0.94 -27.67 -11.47
N ASP A 373 2.05 -28.38 -11.57
CA ASP A 373 2.88 -28.74 -10.42
C ASP A 373 4.30 -28.14 -10.48
N SER A 374 4.65 -27.43 -11.56
CA SER A 374 5.96 -26.79 -11.74
C SER A 374 5.85 -25.25 -11.83
N PRO A 375 6.85 -24.50 -11.31
CA PRO A 375 6.91 -23.05 -11.47
C PRO A 375 6.95 -22.56 -12.92
N ASP A 376 7.57 -23.33 -13.83
CA ASP A 376 7.70 -22.93 -15.23
C ASP A 376 6.37 -23.05 -15.97
N ASP A 377 5.63 -24.14 -15.74
CA ASP A 377 4.28 -24.30 -16.29
C ASP A 377 3.34 -23.23 -15.73
N LEU A 378 3.41 -22.93 -14.42
CA LEU A 378 2.60 -21.86 -13.82
C LEU A 378 2.91 -20.49 -14.44
N ARG A 379 4.18 -20.17 -14.71
CA ARG A 379 4.53 -18.92 -15.41
C ARG A 379 4.01 -18.90 -16.84
N ALA A 380 4.01 -20.03 -17.55
CA ALA A 380 3.47 -20.14 -18.90
C ALA A 380 1.95 -19.95 -18.93
N GLU A 381 1.22 -20.47 -17.93
CA GLU A 381 -0.23 -20.27 -17.79
C GLU A 381 -0.60 -18.81 -17.47
N LEU A 382 0.32 -18.07 -16.84
CA LEU A 382 0.19 -16.66 -16.44
C LEU A 382 0.78 -15.65 -17.43
N ALA A 383 1.32 -16.11 -18.56
CA ALA A 383 1.77 -15.29 -19.69
C ALA A 383 0.61 -14.93 -20.61
#